data_AF-A0A2M7UKZ2-F1
#
_entry.id   AF-A0A2M7UKZ2-F1
#
_cell.length_a   1.000
_cell.length_b   1.000
_cell.length_c   1.000
_cell.angle_alpha   90.00
_cell.angle_beta   90.00
_cell.angle_gamma   90.00
#
_symmetry.space_group_name_H-M   'P 1'
#
loop_
_entity.id
_entity.type
_entity.pdbx_description
1 polymer ?
#
loop_
_entity_poly.entity_id
_entity_poly.type
_entity_poly.pdbx_seq_one_letter_code
_entity_poly.pdbx_strand_id
1 'polypeptide(L)'
;MLAATLIWGFLFYKKDYHPQPLRIIVQVFVIGLFSMVPVFAYKFIYQHYLPLLSEYEIFRPLLTQPLLIGLGYFLFNLVLLTTLLFTLSSLMTLILTVFKHDTLINIKRALKEESLDFVATSMMIGGLIYVEVFLQSVFNIQIIHTVLGTILFLGIIEEYIKHLIVRLTDDKKLRDIDDAITLSVMVGLAFALIETIVYAISTGDFALIIYRSFLSLPIHLIASGIFGYYYGLAHFAKPIVKTEGGGDKIYHSGWLPKILKCRRSTLYADGKMTEGLFFASLFHAVTNVLFEINLTFLVVPIVVLGLVVLNHLYKMARTEWKAIRA
;
A
#
# COMPACT_ATOMS: atom_id res chain seq x y z
N MET A 1 -7.66 19.87 10.93
CA MET A 1 -7.54 18.52 10.35
C MET A 1 -8.81 18.04 9.66
N LEU A 2 -9.91 17.75 10.36
CA LEU A 2 -11.14 17.23 9.74
C LEU A 2 -11.63 18.09 8.55
N ALA A 3 -11.61 19.42 8.70
CA ALA A 3 -11.93 20.33 7.60
C ALA A 3 -11.00 20.14 6.38
N ALA A 4 -9.69 20.00 6.59
CA ALA A 4 -8.73 19.75 5.51
C ALA A 4 -8.99 18.39 4.83
N THR A 5 -9.25 17.33 5.61
CA THR A 5 -9.64 16.02 5.11
C THR A 5 -10.89 16.09 4.24
N LEU A 6 -11.92 16.80 4.69
CA LEU A 6 -13.18 16.98 3.96
C LEU A 6 -12.99 17.81 2.69
N ILE A 7 -12.17 18.88 2.74
CA ILE A 7 -11.86 19.71 1.57
C ILE A 7 -11.14 18.87 0.51
N TRP A 8 -10.07 18.16 0.89
CA TRP A 8 -9.33 17.31 -0.03
C TRP A 8 -10.21 16.18 -0.59
N GLY A 9 -10.99 15.52 0.27
CA GLY A 9 -11.94 14.50 -0.14
C GLY A 9 -12.94 15.03 -1.17
N PHE A 10 -13.51 16.21 -0.93
CA PHE A 10 -14.43 16.84 -1.86
C PHE A 10 -13.78 17.23 -3.19
N LEU A 11 -12.56 17.78 -3.16
CA LEU A 11 -11.82 18.16 -4.37
C LEU A 11 -11.55 16.96 -5.28
N PHE A 12 -11.11 15.83 -4.71
CA PHE A 12 -10.85 14.62 -5.49
C PHE A 12 -12.13 13.88 -5.88
N TYR A 13 -13.18 13.91 -5.05
CA TYR A 13 -14.50 13.43 -5.44
C TYR A 13 -15.05 14.16 -6.67
N LYS A 14 -14.87 15.48 -6.76
CA LYS A 14 -15.27 16.27 -7.95
C LYS A 14 -14.39 16.05 -9.18
N LYS A 15 -13.19 15.50 -8.99
CA LYS A 15 -12.22 15.26 -10.07
C LYS A 15 -12.48 13.94 -10.80
N ASP A 16 -13.13 13.02 -10.11
CA ASP A 16 -13.69 11.80 -10.66
C ASP A 16 -14.64 12.12 -11.81
N TYR A 17 -14.43 11.47 -12.96
CA TYR A 17 -15.24 11.69 -14.16
C TYR A 17 -16.66 11.16 -13.97
N HIS A 18 -16.80 10.05 -13.24
CA HIS A 18 -18.07 9.39 -12.96
C HIS A 18 -18.16 9.08 -11.48
N PRO A 19 -18.32 10.07 -10.59
CA PRO A 19 -18.21 9.85 -9.16
C PRO A 19 -19.16 8.76 -8.63
N GLN A 20 -18.65 7.93 -7.71
CA GLN A 20 -19.46 6.97 -6.97
C GLN A 20 -20.56 7.68 -6.15
N PRO A 21 -21.66 6.97 -5.83
CA PRO A 21 -22.61 7.41 -4.83
C PRO A 21 -21.90 7.77 -3.52
N LEU A 22 -22.28 8.90 -2.91
CA LEU A 22 -21.66 9.40 -1.67
C LEU A 22 -21.66 8.36 -0.55
N ARG A 23 -22.66 7.48 -0.51
CA ARG A 23 -22.73 6.35 0.43
C ARG A 23 -21.49 5.45 0.35
N ILE A 24 -20.99 5.13 -0.84
CA ILE A 24 -19.81 4.28 -1.02
C ILE A 24 -18.55 5.02 -0.57
N ILE A 25 -18.41 6.29 -0.95
CA ILE A 25 -17.30 7.16 -0.52
C ILE A 25 -17.21 7.20 1.01
N VAL A 26 -18.33 7.46 1.68
CA VAL A 26 -18.40 7.52 3.15
C VAL A 26 -18.12 6.16 3.78
N GLN A 27 -18.67 5.06 3.22
CA GLN A 27 -18.40 3.71 3.72
C GLN A 27 -16.92 3.36 3.65
N VAL A 28 -16.26 3.60 2.52
CA VAL A 28 -14.83 3.33 2.33
C VAL A 28 -13.98 4.17 3.28
N PHE A 29 -14.32 5.45 3.44
CA PHE A 29 -13.64 6.33 4.40
C PHE A 29 -13.77 5.82 5.84
N VAL A 30 -14.98 5.47 6.29
CA VAL A 30 -15.22 4.95 7.66
C VAL A 30 -14.51 3.63 7.90
N ILE A 31 -14.56 2.71 6.93
CA ILE A 31 -13.80 1.46 6.98
C ILE A 31 -12.30 1.74 7.11
N GLY A 32 -11.79 2.73 6.36
CA GLY A 32 -10.44 3.24 6.49
C GLY A 32 -10.08 3.62 7.92
N LEU A 33 -10.94 4.39 8.61
CA LEU A 33 -10.72 4.78 10.01
C LEU A 33 -10.56 3.58 10.94
N PHE A 34 -11.42 2.56 10.80
CA PHE A 34 -11.40 1.37 11.67
C PHE A 34 -10.24 0.42 11.37
N SER A 35 -9.79 0.35 10.12
CA SER A 35 -8.67 -0.51 9.72
C SER A 35 -7.33 -0.12 10.36
N MET A 36 -7.20 1.11 10.86
CA MET A 36 -6.02 1.58 11.61
C MET A 36 -5.88 0.89 12.98
N VAL A 37 -6.96 0.33 13.54
CA VAL A 37 -6.92 -0.32 14.86
C VAL A 37 -5.88 -1.45 14.91
N PRO A 38 -5.90 -2.43 14.00
CA PRO A 38 -4.87 -3.47 13.96
C PRO A 38 -3.47 -2.98 13.57
N VAL A 39 -3.35 -1.91 12.77
CA VAL A 39 -2.04 -1.26 12.51
C VAL A 39 -1.44 -0.77 13.82
N PHE A 40 -2.23 -0.06 14.63
CA PHE A 40 -1.79 0.42 15.93
C PHE A 40 -1.63 -0.69 16.95
N ALA A 41 -2.45 -1.73 16.92
CA ALA A 41 -2.27 -2.90 17.78
C ALA A 41 -0.94 -3.59 17.47
N TYR A 42 -0.60 -3.77 16.19
CA TYR A 42 0.70 -4.27 15.76
C TYR A 42 1.83 -3.37 16.29
N LYS A 43 1.75 -2.06 16.05
CA LYS A 43 2.75 -1.08 16.53
C LYS A 43 2.91 -1.13 18.05
N PHE A 44 1.80 -1.20 18.80
CA PHE A 44 1.79 -1.27 20.26
C PHE A 44 2.44 -2.57 20.76
N ILE A 45 2.07 -3.72 20.17
CA ILE A 45 2.64 -5.03 20.51
C ILE A 45 4.15 -5.04 20.24
N TYR A 46 4.56 -4.55 19.07
CA TYR A 46 5.96 -4.43 18.68
C TYR A 46 6.76 -3.59 19.67
N GLN A 47 6.26 -2.40 20.02
CA GLN A 47 6.95 -1.47 20.91
C GLN A 47 7.04 -1.95 22.37
N HIS A 48 6.03 -2.67 22.88
CA HIS A 48 5.96 -3.01 24.31
C HIS A 48 6.35 -4.45 24.66
N TYR A 49 6.15 -5.41 23.75
CA TYR A 49 6.28 -6.83 24.06
C TYR A 49 7.28 -7.56 23.16
N LEU A 50 7.59 -7.03 21.98
CA LEU A 50 8.46 -7.67 20.98
C LEU A 50 9.61 -6.78 20.47
N PRO A 51 10.40 -6.09 21.34
CA PRO A 51 11.58 -5.36 20.89
C PRO A 51 12.67 -6.29 20.30
N LEU A 52 12.63 -7.59 20.62
CA LEU A 52 13.47 -8.65 20.05
C LEU A 52 13.18 -8.95 18.56
N LEU A 53 12.07 -8.42 18.01
CA LEU A 53 11.74 -8.48 16.58
C LEU A 53 12.15 -7.20 15.84
N SER A 54 13.07 -6.38 16.38
CA SER A 54 13.59 -5.24 15.62
C SER A 54 13.97 -5.71 14.21
N GLU A 55 13.36 -5.16 13.15
CA GLU A 55 13.39 -5.81 11.83
C GLU A 55 14.82 -6.03 11.34
N TYR A 56 15.75 -5.20 11.81
CA TYR A 56 17.19 -5.38 11.72
C TYR A 56 17.68 -6.76 12.21
N GLU A 57 17.38 -7.15 13.45
CA GLU A 57 17.82 -8.44 14.03
C GLU A 57 17.19 -9.66 13.34
N ILE A 58 16.02 -9.49 12.70
CA ILE A 58 15.38 -10.55 11.91
C ILE A 58 16.25 -10.93 10.70
N PHE A 59 16.82 -9.94 10.01
CA PHE A 59 17.59 -10.16 8.79
C PHE A 59 19.11 -10.14 8.99
N ARG A 60 19.58 -9.67 10.15
CA ARG A 60 21.00 -9.64 10.55
C ARG A 60 21.74 -10.98 10.38
N PRO A 61 21.16 -12.17 10.65
CA PRO A 61 21.84 -13.44 10.45
C PRO A 61 22.38 -13.66 9.03
N LEU A 62 21.80 -13.01 8.00
CA LEU A 62 22.28 -13.10 6.62
C LEU A 62 23.71 -12.54 6.45
N LEU A 63 24.16 -11.66 7.34
CA LEU A 63 25.50 -11.06 7.29
C LEU A 63 26.46 -11.57 8.35
N THR A 64 25.94 -12.05 9.47
CA THR A 64 26.77 -12.49 10.60
C THR A 64 27.03 -13.99 10.61
N GLN A 65 26.23 -14.77 9.88
CA GLN A 65 26.37 -16.21 9.76
C GLN A 65 27.00 -16.61 8.41
N PRO A 66 27.55 -17.84 8.30
CA PRO A 66 27.92 -18.39 7.01
C PRO A 66 26.77 -18.29 6.00
N LEU A 67 27.08 -17.97 4.73
CA LEU A 67 26.11 -17.62 3.69
C LEU A 67 24.90 -18.57 3.63
N LEU A 68 25.11 -19.88 3.67
CA LEU A 68 24.03 -20.88 3.59
C LEU A 68 23.08 -20.80 4.79
N ILE A 69 23.64 -20.62 6.00
CA ILE A 69 22.88 -20.47 7.24
C ILE A 69 22.14 -19.14 7.24
N GLY A 70 22.82 -18.06 6.85
CA GLY A 70 22.23 -16.74 6.70
C GLY A 70 21.06 -16.72 5.72
N LEU A 71 21.20 -17.37 4.55
CA LEU A 71 20.12 -17.54 3.57
C LEU A 71 18.96 -18.37 4.14
N GLY A 72 19.26 -19.39 4.96
CA GLY A 72 18.24 -20.16 5.68
C GLY A 72 17.38 -19.29 6.60
N TYR A 73 18.02 -18.44 7.42
CA TYR A 73 17.32 -17.47 8.28
C TYR A 73 16.51 -16.46 7.46
N PHE A 74 17.10 -15.92 6.38
CA PHE A 74 16.40 -14.99 5.49
C PHE A 74 15.11 -15.61 4.94
N LEU A 75 15.17 -16.82 4.38
CA LEU A 75 14.01 -17.51 3.83
C LEU A 75 12.98 -17.85 4.91
N PHE A 76 13.42 -18.29 6.09
CA PHE A 76 12.52 -18.56 7.22
C PHE A 76 11.74 -17.29 7.63
N ASN A 77 12.43 -16.16 7.77
CA ASN A 77 11.82 -14.89 8.13
C ASN A 77 10.91 -14.34 7.03
N LEU A 78 11.24 -14.58 5.77
CA LEU A 78 10.37 -14.27 4.63
C LEU A 78 9.04 -15.03 4.70
N VAL A 79 9.09 -16.33 5.04
CA VAL A 79 7.89 -17.16 5.24
C VAL A 79 7.08 -16.68 6.44
N LEU A 80 7.75 -16.32 7.54
CA LEU A 80 7.09 -15.77 8.73
C LEU A 80 6.36 -14.45 8.41
N LEU A 81 7.02 -13.55 7.68
CA LEU A 81 6.43 -12.28 7.25
C LEU A 81 5.23 -12.50 6.32
N THR A 82 5.35 -13.41 5.36
CA THR A 82 4.24 -13.79 4.47
C THR A 82 3.05 -14.30 5.28
N THR A 83 3.32 -15.11 6.32
CA THR A 83 2.30 -15.63 7.22
C THR A 83 1.64 -14.52 8.03
N LEU A 84 2.41 -13.54 8.52
CA LEU A 84 1.89 -12.38 9.23
C LEU A 84 0.99 -11.52 8.34
N LEU A 85 1.39 -11.25 7.10
CA LEU A 85 0.56 -10.50 6.15
C LEU A 85 -0.75 -11.23 5.87
N PHE A 86 -0.68 -12.56 5.73
CA PHE A 86 -1.87 -13.39 5.53
C PHE A 86 -2.83 -13.33 6.74
N THR A 87 -2.31 -13.38 7.97
CA THR A 87 -3.15 -13.29 9.18
C THR A 87 -3.76 -11.90 9.34
N LEU A 88 -3.01 -10.83 9.08
CA LEU A 88 -3.52 -9.45 9.10
C LEU A 88 -4.63 -9.25 8.06
N SER A 89 -4.43 -9.75 6.83
CA SER A 89 -5.45 -9.69 5.77
C SER A 89 -6.70 -10.51 6.12
N SER A 90 -6.52 -11.67 6.76
CA SER A 90 -7.63 -12.49 7.26
C SER A 90 -8.44 -11.74 8.33
N LEU A 91 -7.76 -11.05 9.25
CA LEU A 91 -8.39 -10.22 10.28
C LEU A 91 -9.13 -9.03 9.65
N MET A 92 -8.51 -8.36 8.67
CA MET A 92 -9.16 -7.29 7.88
C MET A 92 -10.43 -7.78 7.23
N THR A 93 -10.37 -8.92 6.55
CA THR A 93 -11.53 -9.48 5.88
C THR A 93 -12.65 -9.77 6.88
N LEU A 94 -12.33 -10.30 8.07
CA LEU A 94 -13.29 -10.50 9.15
C LEU A 94 -13.94 -9.17 9.58
N ILE A 95 -13.15 -8.12 9.83
CA ILE A 95 -13.68 -6.80 10.20
C ILE A 95 -14.62 -6.28 9.12
N LEU A 96 -14.26 -6.38 7.85
CA LEU A 96 -15.08 -5.90 6.74
C LEU A 96 -16.39 -6.67 6.60
N THR A 97 -16.43 -7.96 6.93
CA THR A 97 -17.66 -8.73 6.89
C THR A 97 -18.70 -8.29 7.90
N VAL A 98 -18.26 -7.76 9.05
CA VAL A 98 -19.15 -7.11 10.02
C VAL A 98 -19.84 -5.91 9.39
N PHE A 99 -19.13 -5.12 8.58
CA PHE A 99 -19.68 -3.92 7.93
C PHE A 99 -20.55 -4.22 6.69
N LYS A 100 -20.29 -5.33 5.98
CA LYS A 100 -20.99 -5.67 4.73
C LYS A 100 -22.15 -6.65 4.89
N HIS A 101 -22.34 -7.24 6.06
CA HIS A 101 -23.26 -8.39 6.24
C HIS A 101 -22.98 -9.53 5.23
N ASP A 102 -21.73 -9.68 4.82
CA ASP A 102 -21.31 -10.66 3.81
C ASP A 102 -21.15 -12.06 4.40
N THR A 103 -21.30 -13.09 3.57
CA THR A 103 -21.14 -14.50 3.98
C THR A 103 -19.68 -14.97 4.00
N LEU A 104 -19.35 -15.91 4.89
CA LEU A 104 -18.00 -16.52 5.03
C LEU A 104 -17.43 -17.11 3.71
N ILE A 105 -18.28 -17.44 2.73
CA ILE A 105 -17.87 -18.00 1.43
C ILE A 105 -17.18 -16.94 0.56
N ASN A 106 -17.66 -15.69 0.59
CA ASN A 106 -17.05 -14.59 -0.16
C ASN A 106 -15.66 -14.24 0.38
N ILE A 107 -15.47 -14.38 1.70
CA ILE A 107 -14.17 -14.19 2.40
C ILE A 107 -13.13 -15.19 1.90
N LYS A 108 -13.48 -16.48 1.87
CA LYS A 108 -12.54 -17.53 1.45
C LYS A 108 -12.08 -17.34 0.00
N ARG A 109 -12.95 -16.80 -0.87
CA ARG A 109 -12.58 -16.45 -2.24
C ARG A 109 -11.63 -15.27 -2.27
N ALA A 110 -11.92 -14.19 -1.53
CA ALA A 110 -11.05 -13.01 -1.45
C ALA A 110 -9.64 -13.39 -0.99
N LEU A 111 -9.50 -14.16 0.09
CA LEU A 111 -8.19 -14.59 0.62
C LEU A 111 -7.41 -15.50 -0.32
N LYS A 112 -8.08 -16.27 -1.18
CA LYS A 112 -7.43 -17.19 -2.12
C LYS A 112 -6.82 -16.45 -3.32
N GLU A 113 -7.36 -15.30 -3.69
CA GLU A 113 -6.87 -14.47 -4.79
C GLU A 113 -5.70 -13.55 -4.38
N GLU A 114 -5.28 -13.58 -3.12
CA GLU A 114 -4.24 -12.70 -2.52
C GLU A 114 -2.86 -13.35 -2.37
N SER A 115 -2.72 -14.66 -2.58
CA SER A 115 -1.50 -15.40 -2.20
C SER A 115 -0.22 -14.90 -2.89
N LEU A 116 -0.34 -14.34 -4.10
CA LEU A 116 0.80 -13.83 -4.88
C LEU A 116 1.26 -12.45 -4.39
N ASP A 117 0.32 -11.58 -4.00
CA ASP A 117 0.62 -10.24 -3.49
C ASP A 117 1.35 -10.31 -2.14
N PHE A 118 1.02 -11.28 -1.28
CA PHE A 118 1.73 -11.48 0.00
C PHE A 118 3.20 -11.86 -0.17
N VAL A 119 3.49 -12.78 -1.10
CA VAL A 119 4.87 -13.23 -1.36
C VAL A 119 5.67 -12.08 -1.96
N ALA A 120 5.14 -11.39 -2.97
CA ALA A 120 5.79 -10.25 -3.59
C ALA A 120 6.07 -9.13 -2.57
N THR A 121 5.09 -8.79 -1.74
CA THR A 121 5.24 -7.77 -0.69
C THR A 121 6.28 -8.18 0.35
N SER A 122 6.25 -9.44 0.80
CA SER A 122 7.25 -9.95 1.76
C SER A 122 8.66 -9.95 1.16
N MET A 123 8.79 -10.29 -0.12
CA MET A 123 10.08 -10.26 -0.83
C MET A 123 10.59 -8.82 -1.00
N MET A 124 9.71 -7.87 -1.27
CA MET A 124 10.05 -6.45 -1.33
C MET A 124 10.56 -5.94 0.01
N ILE A 125 9.85 -6.24 1.11
CA ILE A 125 10.26 -5.89 2.47
C ILE A 125 11.61 -6.53 2.81
N GLY A 126 11.74 -7.85 2.64
CA GLY A 126 12.98 -8.57 2.95
C GLY A 126 14.15 -8.09 2.11
N GLY A 127 13.92 -7.77 0.83
CA GLY A 127 14.94 -7.22 -0.07
C GLY A 127 15.41 -5.82 0.35
N LEU A 128 14.49 -4.93 0.74
CA LEU A 128 14.85 -3.58 1.21
C LEU A 128 15.65 -3.63 2.51
N ILE A 129 15.22 -4.45 3.47
CA ILE A 129 15.95 -4.62 4.73
C ILE A 129 17.32 -5.25 4.46
N TYR A 130 17.40 -6.21 3.53
CA TYR A 130 18.70 -6.78 3.13
C TYR A 130 19.64 -5.73 2.55
N VAL A 131 19.16 -4.85 1.66
CA VAL A 131 19.97 -3.78 1.08
C VAL A 131 20.49 -2.84 2.16
N GLU A 132 19.63 -2.42 3.10
CA GLU A 132 20.04 -1.60 4.24
C GLU A 132 21.16 -2.26 5.05
N VAL A 133 20.94 -3.52 5.43
CA VAL A 133 21.85 -4.34 6.23
C VAL A 133 23.19 -4.55 5.47
N PHE A 134 23.15 -4.79 4.16
CA PHE A 134 24.34 -4.89 3.31
C PHE A 134 25.13 -3.58 3.23
N LEU A 135 24.45 -2.44 3.02
CA LEU A 135 25.10 -1.14 2.94
C LEU A 135 25.84 -0.80 4.24
N GLN A 136 25.25 -1.14 5.38
CA GLN A 136 25.90 -1.00 6.68
C GLN A 136 27.17 -1.85 6.78
N SER A 137 27.10 -3.14 6.45
CA SER A 137 28.23 -4.05 6.68
C SER A 137 29.42 -3.77 5.75
N VAL A 138 29.17 -3.36 4.51
CA VAL A 138 30.21 -3.12 3.52
C VAL A 138 30.80 -1.73 3.64
N PHE A 139 29.95 -0.71 3.80
CA PHE A 139 30.39 0.69 3.74
C PHE A 139 30.52 1.34 5.13
N ASN A 140 30.24 0.62 6.21
CA ASN A 140 30.17 1.16 7.59
C ASN A 140 29.31 2.43 7.68
N ILE A 141 28.32 2.55 6.80
CA ILE A 141 27.42 3.68 6.76
C ILE A 141 26.45 3.49 7.92
N GLN A 142 26.65 4.27 8.99
CA GLN A 142 25.77 4.30 10.16
C GLN A 142 24.48 5.08 9.89
N ILE A 143 23.76 4.76 8.81
CA ILE A 143 22.41 5.29 8.64
C ILE A 143 21.56 4.64 9.72
N ILE A 144 21.32 5.38 10.81
CA ILE A 144 20.19 5.27 11.76
C ILE A 144 19.52 3.87 11.72
N HIS A 145 20.26 2.85 12.16
CA HIS A 145 20.06 1.42 11.84
C HIS A 145 18.73 0.79 12.27
N THR A 146 17.97 1.48 13.11
CA THR A 146 16.70 1.00 13.66
C THR A 146 15.52 1.80 13.17
N VAL A 147 15.74 2.98 12.59
CA VAL A 147 14.62 3.86 12.26
C VAL A 147 14.27 3.78 10.78
N LEU A 148 15.26 3.64 9.90
CA LEU A 148 15.00 3.55 8.46
C LEU A 148 14.29 2.23 8.09
N GLY A 149 14.81 1.08 8.53
CA GLY A 149 14.17 -0.22 8.35
C GLY A 149 12.74 -0.28 8.90
N THR A 150 12.49 0.24 10.11
CA THR A 150 11.15 0.30 10.70
C THR A 150 10.22 1.25 9.94
N ILE A 151 10.70 2.40 9.47
CA ILE A 151 9.90 3.34 8.66
C ILE A 151 9.52 2.72 7.30
N LEU A 152 10.48 2.07 6.63
CA LEU A 152 10.22 1.38 5.35
C LEU A 152 9.22 0.24 5.55
N PHE A 153 9.45 -0.60 6.56
CA PHE A 153 8.57 -1.70 6.91
C PHE A 153 7.15 -1.22 7.20
N LEU A 154 7.00 -0.29 8.14
CA LEU A 154 5.70 0.22 8.57
C LEU A 154 4.98 0.91 7.40
N GLY A 155 5.68 1.69 6.58
CA GLY A 155 5.13 2.34 5.41
C GLY A 155 4.57 1.36 4.37
N ILE A 156 5.28 0.26 4.11
CA ILE A 156 4.81 -0.79 3.19
C ILE A 156 3.59 -1.52 3.77
N ILE A 157 3.61 -1.89 5.06
CA ILE A 157 2.46 -2.52 5.72
C ILE A 157 1.25 -1.60 5.69
N GLU A 158 1.43 -0.30 5.90
CA GLU A 158 0.35 0.67 5.88
C GLU A 158 -0.27 0.80 4.48
N GLU A 159 0.53 0.97 3.42
CA GLU A 159 0.01 0.98 2.04
C GLU A 159 -0.63 -0.37 1.67
N TYR A 160 -0.07 -1.48 2.19
CA TYR A 160 -0.67 -2.80 2.03
C TYR A 160 -2.06 -2.85 2.70
N ILE A 161 -2.24 -2.36 3.91
CA ILE A 161 -3.57 -2.38 4.53
C ILE A 161 -4.55 -1.44 3.81
N LYS A 162 -4.08 -0.28 3.33
CA LYS A 162 -4.91 0.64 2.52
C LYS A 162 -5.43 -0.01 1.25
N HIS A 163 -4.60 -0.75 0.51
CA HIS A 163 -5.09 -1.38 -0.71
C HIS A 163 -6.09 -2.50 -0.43
N LEU A 164 -5.89 -3.29 0.64
CA LEU A 164 -6.82 -4.35 1.01
C LEU A 164 -8.23 -3.77 1.21
N ILE A 165 -8.34 -2.58 1.80
CA ILE A 165 -9.63 -1.92 2.01
C ILE A 165 -10.30 -1.60 0.68
N VAL A 166 -9.56 -1.03 -0.28
CA VAL A 166 -10.12 -0.67 -1.59
C VAL A 166 -10.58 -1.92 -2.33
N ARG A 167 -9.75 -2.96 -2.36
CA ARG A 167 -10.08 -4.23 -3.03
C ARG A 167 -11.22 -4.97 -2.38
N LEU A 168 -11.23 -5.06 -1.05
CA LEU A 168 -12.29 -5.73 -0.31
C LEU A 168 -13.58 -4.91 -0.29
N THR A 169 -13.55 -3.60 -0.58
CA THR A 169 -14.76 -2.77 -0.74
C THR A 169 -15.31 -2.79 -2.17
N ASP A 170 -14.47 -3.12 -3.15
CA ASP A 170 -14.80 -3.30 -4.57
C ASP A 170 -15.58 -4.60 -4.86
N ASP A 171 -16.87 -4.59 -4.53
CA ASP A 171 -17.81 -5.65 -4.95
C ASP A 171 -18.26 -5.46 -6.41
N LYS A 172 -17.31 -5.34 -7.36
CA LYS A 172 -17.60 -4.90 -8.74
C LYS A 172 -18.23 -3.51 -8.80
N LYS A 173 -17.85 -2.65 -7.84
CA LYS A 173 -18.40 -1.30 -7.75
C LYS A 173 -17.64 -0.35 -8.67
N LEU A 174 -16.38 -0.64 -9.00
CA LEU A 174 -15.57 0.19 -9.87
C LEU A 174 -16.20 0.33 -11.27
N ARG A 175 -16.63 1.57 -11.54
CA ARG A 175 -17.08 2.13 -12.83
C ARG A 175 -15.99 2.10 -13.89
N ASP A 176 -14.87 2.68 -13.49
CA ASP A 176 -13.74 3.09 -14.31
C ASP A 176 -12.47 3.15 -13.46
N ILE A 177 -11.35 3.51 -14.11
CA ILE A 177 -10.03 3.55 -13.47
C ILE A 177 -9.95 4.70 -12.46
N ASP A 178 -10.64 5.81 -12.67
CA ASP A 178 -10.65 6.95 -11.76
C ASP A 178 -11.47 6.72 -10.49
N ASP A 179 -12.54 5.93 -10.53
CA ASP A 179 -13.21 5.44 -9.32
C ASP A 179 -12.20 4.78 -8.36
N ALA A 180 -11.27 3.97 -8.89
CA ALA A 180 -10.24 3.30 -8.09
C ALA A 180 -9.30 4.29 -7.42
N ILE A 181 -8.86 5.33 -8.16
CA ILE A 181 -8.03 6.41 -7.61
C ILE A 181 -8.79 7.13 -6.49
N THR A 182 -10.05 7.52 -6.74
CA THR A 182 -10.85 8.28 -5.78
C THR A 182 -11.11 7.48 -4.51
N LEU A 183 -11.46 6.19 -4.61
CA LEU A 183 -11.66 5.34 -3.44
C LEU A 183 -10.37 5.15 -2.64
N SER A 184 -9.23 4.93 -3.31
CA SER A 184 -7.93 4.84 -2.62
C SER A 184 -7.57 6.15 -1.92
N VAL A 185 -7.82 7.31 -2.54
CA VAL A 185 -7.63 8.63 -1.91
C VAL A 185 -8.47 8.75 -0.63
N MET A 186 -9.73 8.28 -0.62
CA MET A 186 -10.56 8.32 0.60
C MET A 186 -9.95 7.46 1.73
N VAL A 187 -9.41 6.29 1.41
CA VAL A 187 -8.73 5.45 2.40
C VAL A 187 -7.47 6.14 2.93
N GLY A 188 -6.63 6.71 2.05
CA GLY A 188 -5.44 7.46 2.45
C GLY A 188 -5.76 8.65 3.36
N LEU A 189 -6.83 9.38 3.06
CA LEU A 189 -7.33 10.49 3.88
C LEU A 189 -7.83 10.03 5.26
N ALA A 190 -8.46 8.86 5.35
CA ALA A 190 -8.89 8.28 6.62
C ALA A 190 -7.69 7.91 7.51
N PHE A 191 -6.66 7.30 6.92
CA PHE A 191 -5.41 6.96 7.61
C PHE A 191 -4.72 8.22 8.14
N ALA A 192 -4.50 9.23 7.28
CA ALA A 192 -3.85 10.48 7.67
C ALA A 192 -4.58 11.23 8.80
N LEU A 193 -5.92 11.19 8.79
CA LEU A 193 -6.74 11.77 9.86
C LEU A 193 -6.46 11.08 11.19
N ILE A 194 -6.55 9.76 11.23
CA ILE A 194 -6.35 8.97 12.44
C ILE A 194 -4.92 9.06 12.96
N GLU A 195 -3.92 8.95 12.08
CA GLU A 195 -2.52 9.11 12.47
C GLU A 195 -2.27 10.45 13.12
N THR A 196 -2.78 11.53 12.52
CA THR A 196 -2.53 12.86 13.07
C THR A 196 -3.23 13.07 14.41
N ILE A 197 -4.42 12.49 14.61
CA ILE A 197 -5.09 12.51 15.93
C ILE A 197 -4.20 11.79 16.96
N VAL A 198 -3.68 10.61 16.62
CA VAL A 198 -2.80 9.84 17.53
C VAL A 198 -1.51 10.61 17.84
N TYR A 199 -0.86 11.20 16.84
CA TYR A 199 0.35 12.02 17.03
C TYR A 199 0.08 13.25 17.91
N ALA A 200 -1.07 13.91 17.74
CA ALA A 200 -1.42 15.05 18.56
C ALA A 200 -1.64 14.67 20.03
N ILE A 201 -2.33 13.56 20.27
CA ILE A 201 -2.59 13.05 21.62
C ILE A 201 -1.27 12.59 22.27
N SER A 202 -0.39 11.91 21.53
CA SER A 202 0.84 11.36 22.09
C SER A 202 1.90 12.43 22.40
N THR A 203 1.96 13.50 21.60
CA THR A 203 2.95 14.58 21.77
C THR A 203 2.45 15.73 22.62
N GLY A 204 1.13 15.92 22.75
CA GLY A 204 0.52 17.10 23.36
C GLY A 204 0.68 18.38 22.54
N ASP A 205 1.29 18.32 21.36
CA ASP A 205 1.52 19.47 20.49
C ASP A 205 0.39 19.63 19.47
N PHE A 206 -0.54 20.53 19.77
CA PHE A 206 -1.64 20.84 18.86
C PHE A 206 -1.20 21.67 17.65
N ALA A 207 -0.04 22.35 17.68
CA ALA A 207 0.50 23.06 16.51
C ALA A 207 0.97 22.07 15.44
N LEU A 208 1.45 20.89 15.85
CA LEU A 208 1.80 19.78 14.96
C LEU A 208 0.61 19.33 14.09
N ILE A 209 -0.64 19.45 14.58
CA ILE A 209 -1.85 19.12 13.80
C ILE A 209 -1.97 19.99 12.55
N ILE A 210 -1.67 21.29 12.68
CA ILE A 210 -1.78 22.24 11.57
C ILE A 210 -0.75 21.87 10.51
N TYR A 211 0.50 21.72 10.92
CA TYR A 211 1.60 21.31 10.05
C TYR A 211 1.31 19.99 9.31
N ARG A 212 0.84 18.97 10.03
CA ARG A 212 0.48 17.66 9.44
C ARG A 212 -0.72 17.75 8.49
N SER A 213 -1.64 18.69 8.72
CA SER A 213 -2.79 18.91 7.80
C SER A 213 -2.34 19.38 6.41
N PHE A 214 -1.18 20.04 6.30
CA PHE A 214 -0.64 20.56 5.03
C PHE A 214 0.44 19.69 4.39
N LEU A 215 1.10 18.80 5.14
CA LEU A 215 2.16 17.94 4.59
C LEU A 215 1.81 16.45 4.64
N SER A 216 1.60 15.90 5.84
CA SER A 216 1.29 14.47 5.99
C SER A 216 -0.02 14.10 5.29
N LEU A 217 -1.08 14.90 5.41
CA LEU A 217 -2.35 14.56 4.77
C LEU A 217 -2.26 14.47 3.22
N PRO A 218 -1.65 15.44 2.51
CA PRO A 218 -1.37 15.30 1.09
C PRO A 218 -0.47 14.11 0.73
N ILE A 219 0.50 13.73 1.59
CA ILE A 219 1.35 12.55 1.33
C ILE A 219 0.52 11.28 1.23
N HIS A 220 -0.34 11.00 2.21
CA HIS A 220 -1.16 9.78 2.19
C HIS A 220 -2.13 9.81 1.02
N LEU A 221 -2.70 10.99 0.71
CA LEU A 221 -3.54 11.18 -0.46
C LEU A 221 -2.81 10.84 -1.76
N ILE A 222 -1.56 11.31 -1.92
CA ILE A 222 -0.76 11.06 -3.12
C ILE A 222 -0.37 9.59 -3.21
N ALA A 223 0.16 9.01 -2.11
CA ALA A 223 0.56 7.61 -2.06
C ALA A 223 -0.61 6.69 -2.43
N SER A 224 -1.76 6.87 -1.78
CA SER A 224 -2.94 6.06 -2.07
C SER A 224 -3.53 6.36 -3.45
N GLY A 225 -3.45 7.59 -3.95
CA GLY A 225 -3.86 7.93 -5.32
C GLY A 225 -2.98 7.28 -6.39
N ILE A 226 -1.66 7.21 -6.18
CA ILE A 226 -0.72 6.47 -7.03
C ILE A 226 -1.14 5.00 -7.05
N PHE A 227 -1.29 4.38 -5.87
CA PHE A 227 -1.76 3.00 -5.77
C PHE A 227 -3.08 2.78 -6.51
N GLY A 228 -4.07 3.65 -6.28
CA GLY A 228 -5.40 3.53 -6.87
C GLY A 228 -5.41 3.55 -8.40
N TYR A 229 -4.48 4.27 -9.03
CA TYR A 229 -4.32 4.26 -10.49
C TYR A 229 -3.90 2.88 -10.99
N TYR A 230 -2.84 2.32 -10.41
CA TYR A 230 -2.35 0.99 -10.77
C TYR A 230 -3.35 -0.11 -10.42
N TYR A 231 -4.07 0.03 -9.31
CA TYR A 231 -5.16 -0.87 -8.95
C TYR A 231 -6.29 -0.83 -9.97
N GLY A 232 -6.68 0.36 -10.46
CA GLY A 232 -7.65 0.48 -11.54
C GLY A 232 -7.17 -0.22 -12.81
N LEU A 233 -5.91 -0.06 -13.21
CA LEU A 233 -5.32 -0.81 -14.34
C LEU A 233 -5.39 -2.33 -14.11
N ALA A 234 -5.10 -2.79 -12.91
CA ALA A 234 -5.17 -4.21 -12.55
C ALA A 234 -6.62 -4.74 -12.60
N HIS A 235 -7.57 -3.99 -12.08
CA HIS A 235 -8.99 -4.34 -12.10
C HIS A 235 -9.52 -4.47 -13.54
N PHE A 236 -9.13 -3.54 -14.42
CA PHE A 236 -9.49 -3.53 -15.83
C PHE A 236 -8.47 -4.23 -16.75
N ALA A 237 -7.63 -5.12 -16.21
CA ALA A 237 -6.56 -5.77 -16.98
C ALA A 237 -7.06 -6.53 -18.21
N LYS A 238 -8.19 -7.24 -18.10
CA LYS A 238 -8.76 -8.03 -19.22
C LYS A 238 -9.08 -7.18 -20.44
N PRO A 239 -9.91 -6.12 -20.34
CA PRO A 239 -10.19 -5.26 -21.49
C PRO A 239 -8.95 -4.47 -21.96
N ILE A 240 -8.06 -4.03 -21.07
CA ILE A 240 -6.82 -3.32 -21.43
C ILE A 240 -5.90 -4.19 -22.29
N VAL A 241 -5.58 -5.40 -21.83
CA VAL A 241 -4.69 -6.32 -22.56
C VAL A 241 -5.28 -6.66 -23.94
N LYS A 242 -6.62 -6.79 -24.02
CA LYS A 242 -7.32 -7.03 -25.29
C LYS A 242 -7.17 -5.86 -26.27
N THR A 243 -7.27 -4.61 -25.81
CA THR A 243 -7.09 -3.42 -26.67
C THR A 243 -5.65 -3.21 -27.12
N GLU A 244 -4.66 -3.62 -26.32
CA GLU A 244 -3.23 -3.55 -26.67
C GLU A 244 -2.80 -4.63 -27.70
N GLY A 245 -3.75 -5.33 -28.35
CA GLY A 245 -3.46 -6.39 -29.32
C GLY A 245 -3.01 -7.71 -28.68
N GLY A 246 -2.97 -7.78 -27.35
CA GLY A 246 -2.78 -9.01 -26.61
C GLY A 246 -4.10 -9.75 -26.47
N GLY A 247 -4.36 -10.79 -27.28
CA GLY A 247 -5.40 -11.74 -26.88
C GLY A 247 -5.15 -12.24 -25.44
N ASP A 248 -6.19 -12.53 -24.66
CA ASP A 248 -6.08 -13.15 -23.31
C ASP A 248 -5.64 -14.62 -23.42
N LYS A 249 -4.48 -14.83 -24.05
CA LYS A 249 -3.84 -16.11 -24.27
C LYS A 249 -3.10 -16.50 -23.00
N ILE A 250 -2.97 -17.81 -22.78
CA ILE A 250 -2.12 -18.35 -21.73
C ILE A 250 -0.68 -17.98 -22.09
N TYR A 251 0.05 -17.38 -21.15
CA TYR A 251 1.46 -17.05 -21.35
C TYR A 251 2.28 -18.34 -21.29
N HIS A 252 3.03 -18.63 -22.35
CA HIS A 252 3.99 -19.72 -22.41
C HIS A 252 5.38 -19.10 -22.40
N SER A 253 6.06 -19.07 -21.26
CA SER A 253 7.50 -18.77 -21.26
C SER A 253 8.24 -20.03 -21.69
N GLY A 254 9.20 -19.91 -22.61
CA GLY A 254 9.86 -21.05 -23.26
C GLY A 254 10.74 -21.92 -22.35
N TRP A 255 10.98 -21.54 -21.10
CA TRP A 255 11.86 -22.25 -20.16
C TRP A 255 11.27 -22.44 -18.75
N LEU A 256 10.30 -21.61 -18.33
CA LEU A 256 9.58 -21.82 -17.08
C LEU A 256 8.46 -22.85 -17.32
N PRO A 257 8.41 -23.97 -16.57
CA PRO A 257 7.64 -25.14 -16.96
C PRO A 257 6.14 -24.89 -17.09
N LYS A 258 5.49 -25.78 -17.84
CA LYS A 258 4.06 -26.05 -18.04
C LYS A 258 3.16 -26.08 -16.77
N ILE A 259 3.70 -25.72 -15.60
CA ILE A 259 3.10 -25.74 -14.26
C ILE A 259 2.34 -24.44 -13.96
N LEU A 260 2.75 -23.29 -14.52
CA LEU A 260 2.06 -22.01 -14.32
C LEU A 260 1.28 -21.60 -15.58
N LYS A 261 0.06 -22.12 -15.73
CA LYS A 261 -0.90 -21.64 -16.74
C LYS A 261 -1.48 -20.29 -16.31
N CYS A 262 -0.69 -19.22 -16.42
CA CYS A 262 -1.14 -17.87 -16.11
C CYS A 262 -1.67 -17.18 -17.38
N ARG A 263 -2.83 -16.53 -17.27
CA ARG A 263 -3.38 -15.71 -18.35
C ARG A 263 -2.60 -14.40 -18.43
N ARG A 264 -2.44 -13.85 -19.64
CA ARG A 264 -1.79 -12.53 -19.81
C ARG A 264 -2.47 -11.43 -18.99
N SER A 265 -3.81 -11.43 -18.93
CA SER A 265 -4.56 -10.46 -18.10
C SER A 265 -4.26 -10.60 -16.60
N THR A 266 -4.11 -11.84 -16.09
CA THR A 266 -3.73 -12.07 -14.69
C THR A 266 -2.31 -11.59 -14.43
N LEU A 267 -1.35 -11.92 -15.30
CA LEU A 267 0.03 -11.47 -15.14
C LEU A 267 0.14 -9.93 -15.20
N TYR A 268 -0.63 -9.29 -16.08
CA TYR A 268 -0.72 -7.84 -16.15
C TYR A 268 -1.32 -7.26 -14.86
N ALA A 269 -2.41 -7.85 -14.36
CA ALA A 269 -3.05 -7.41 -13.13
C ALA A 269 -2.10 -7.50 -11.92
N ASP A 270 -1.47 -8.66 -11.72
CA ASP A 270 -0.53 -8.90 -10.62
C ASP A 270 0.70 -7.96 -10.72
N GLY A 271 1.20 -7.75 -11.95
CA GLY A 271 2.29 -6.82 -12.23
C GLY A 271 1.92 -5.38 -11.86
N LYS A 272 0.73 -4.92 -12.27
CA LYS A 272 0.25 -3.57 -11.93
C LYS A 272 -0.02 -3.41 -10.44
N MET A 273 -0.55 -4.43 -9.77
CA MET A 273 -0.70 -4.41 -8.31
C MET A 273 0.64 -4.20 -7.61
N THR A 274 1.66 -4.98 -8.02
CA THR A 274 3.02 -4.90 -7.48
C THR A 274 3.67 -3.54 -7.76
N GLU A 275 3.56 -3.03 -9.00
CA GLU A 275 4.04 -1.69 -9.37
C GLU A 275 3.38 -0.59 -8.51
N GLY A 276 2.06 -0.65 -8.35
CA GLY A 276 1.30 0.30 -7.55
C GLY A 276 1.73 0.31 -6.09
N LEU A 277 1.84 -0.87 -5.47
CA LEU A 277 2.27 -1.00 -4.09
C LEU A 277 3.71 -0.51 -3.91
N PHE A 278 4.61 -0.84 -4.85
CA PHE A 278 5.99 -0.37 -4.84
C PHE A 278 6.08 1.15 -4.91
N PHE A 279 5.45 1.80 -5.89
CA PHE A 279 5.55 3.25 -6.06
C PHE A 279 4.87 4.03 -4.93
N ALA A 280 3.71 3.57 -4.45
CA ALA A 280 3.03 4.18 -3.32
C ALA A 280 3.85 4.06 -2.04
N SER A 281 4.37 2.86 -1.74
CA SER A 281 5.20 2.61 -0.57
C SER A 281 6.51 3.39 -0.64
N LEU A 282 7.16 3.44 -1.80
CA LEU A 282 8.40 4.21 -2.00
C LEU A 282 8.16 5.71 -1.75
N PHE A 283 7.11 6.28 -2.35
CA PHE A 283 6.76 7.68 -2.15
C PHE A 283 6.50 7.98 -0.66
N HIS A 284 5.66 7.17 -0.02
CA HIS A 284 5.31 7.33 1.39
C HIS A 284 6.55 7.19 2.29
N ALA A 285 7.33 6.12 2.11
CA ALA A 285 8.48 5.84 2.96
C ALA A 285 9.60 6.89 2.80
N VAL A 286 9.88 7.36 1.58
CA VAL A 286 10.82 8.47 1.35
C VAL A 286 10.38 9.73 2.10
N THR A 287 9.09 10.08 2.05
CA THR A 287 8.61 11.27 2.78
C THR A 287 8.66 11.10 4.30
N ASN A 288 8.42 9.88 4.82
CA ASN A 288 8.57 9.59 6.25
C ASN A 288 10.04 9.67 6.70
N VAL A 289 10.96 9.13 5.90
CA VAL A 289 12.41 9.27 6.17
C VAL A 289 12.81 10.74 6.21
N LEU A 290 12.32 11.57 5.28
CA LEU A 290 12.62 13.01 5.25
C LEU A 290 12.09 13.75 6.49
N PHE A 291 10.91 13.38 7.00
CA PHE A 291 10.42 13.92 8.27
C PHE A 291 11.32 13.53 9.44
N GLU A 292 11.73 12.26 9.51
CA GLU A 292 12.55 11.73 10.59
C GLU A 292 13.92 12.41 10.67
N ILE A 293 14.57 12.61 9.52
CA ILE A 293 15.87 13.28 9.45
C ILE A 293 15.77 14.82 9.45
N ASN A 294 14.60 15.37 9.79
CA ASN A 294 14.33 16.81 9.86
C ASN A 294 14.57 17.59 8.55
N LEU A 295 14.50 16.93 7.39
CA LEU A 295 14.58 17.54 6.05
C LEU A 295 13.20 17.85 5.47
N THR A 296 12.27 18.28 6.32
CA THR A 296 10.89 18.65 5.96
C THR A 296 10.78 19.62 4.78
N PHE A 297 11.72 20.57 4.64
CA PHE A 297 11.63 21.55 3.57
C PHE A 297 11.68 20.90 2.17
N LEU A 298 12.29 19.72 2.04
CA LEU A 298 12.29 18.91 0.81
C LEU A 298 10.95 18.20 0.57
N VAL A 299 10.15 17.98 1.62
CA VAL A 299 8.83 17.35 1.51
C VAL A 299 7.86 18.24 0.74
N VAL A 300 7.94 19.56 0.90
CA VAL A 300 7.06 20.52 0.21
C VAL A 300 7.12 20.38 -1.32
N PRO A 301 8.29 20.48 -1.99
CA PRO A 301 8.36 20.30 -3.44
C PRO A 301 8.00 18.87 -3.86
N ILE A 302 8.29 17.84 -3.04
CA ILE A 302 7.89 16.46 -3.32
C ILE A 302 6.36 16.30 -3.32
N VAL A 303 5.67 16.92 -2.36
CA VAL A 303 4.20 16.92 -2.30
C VAL A 303 3.61 17.65 -3.50
N VAL A 304 4.15 18.81 -3.88
CA VAL A 304 3.70 19.55 -5.07
C VAL A 304 3.88 18.70 -6.33
N LEU A 305 5.05 18.09 -6.51
CA LEU A 305 5.31 17.19 -7.64
C LEU A 305 4.35 15.98 -7.61
N GLY A 306 4.14 15.40 -6.44
CA GLY A 306 3.23 14.28 -6.25
C GLY A 306 1.78 14.61 -6.61
N LEU A 307 1.29 15.82 -6.29
CA LEU A 307 -0.02 16.30 -6.72
C LEU A 307 -0.10 16.48 -8.25
N VAL A 308 0.98 16.96 -8.88
CA VAL A 308 1.08 17.06 -10.34
C VAL A 308 1.05 15.67 -10.99
N VAL A 309 1.82 14.72 -10.46
CA VAL A 309 1.82 13.32 -10.90
C VAL A 309 0.43 12.72 -10.75
N LEU A 310 -0.21 12.85 -9.59
CA LEU A 310 -1.55 12.33 -9.38
C LEU A 310 -2.57 12.96 -10.34
N ASN A 311 -2.45 14.25 -10.64
CA ASN A 311 -3.28 14.89 -11.67
C ASN A 311 -3.05 14.32 -13.07
N HIS A 312 -1.81 13.99 -13.40
CA HIS A 312 -1.47 13.30 -14.64
C HIS A 312 -2.07 11.89 -14.68
N LEU A 313 -2.00 11.13 -13.59
CA LEU A 313 -2.59 9.79 -13.48
C LEU A 313 -4.11 9.81 -13.72
N TYR A 314 -4.85 10.79 -13.19
CA TYR A 314 -6.28 10.96 -13.52
C TYR A 314 -6.53 11.19 -15.02
N LYS A 315 -5.63 11.89 -15.72
CA LYS A 315 -5.75 12.09 -17.17
C LYS A 315 -5.46 10.80 -17.94
N MET A 316 -4.44 10.06 -17.52
CA MET A 316 -4.12 8.75 -18.10
C MET A 316 -5.26 7.76 -17.87
N ALA A 317 -5.79 7.66 -16.65
CA ALA A 317 -6.93 6.82 -16.29
C ALA A 317 -8.13 7.02 -17.22
N ARG A 318 -8.50 8.29 -17.48
CA ARG A 318 -9.58 8.62 -18.41
C ARG A 318 -9.27 8.24 -19.86
N THR A 319 -8.02 8.32 -20.27
CA THR A 319 -7.59 7.98 -21.63
C THR A 319 -7.68 6.47 -21.84
N GLU A 320 -7.13 5.70 -20.89
CA GLU A 320 -7.23 4.23 -20.87
C GLU A 320 -8.68 3.76 -20.83
N TRP A 321 -9.50 4.35 -19.96
CA TRP A 321 -10.92 4.03 -19.84
C TRP A 321 -11.68 4.24 -21.16
N LYS A 322 -11.39 5.33 -21.87
CA LYS A 322 -11.98 5.59 -23.19
C LYS A 322 -11.52 4.58 -24.23
N ALA A 323 -10.24 4.20 -24.22
CA ALA A 323 -9.68 3.22 -25.15
C ALA A 323 -10.33 1.85 -24.99
N ILE A 324 -10.56 1.38 -23.76
CA ILE A 324 -11.19 0.07 -23.51
C ILE A 324 -12.70 0.02 -23.81
N ARG A 325 -13.34 1.18 -24.00
CA ARG A 325 -14.76 1.33 -24.33
C ARG A 325 -15.03 1.60 -25.81
N ALA A 326 -13.99 1.93 -26.59
CA ALA A 326 -14.04 2.19 -28.03
C ALA A 326 -14.21 0.89 -28.84
#